data_AF-A0A2A9NA97-F1
#
_entry.id   AF-A0A2A9NA97-F1
#
_cell.length_a   1.000
_cell.length_b   1.000
_cell.length_c   1.000
_cell.angle_alpha   90.00
_cell.angle_beta   90.00
_cell.angle_gamma   90.00
#
_symmetry.space_group_name_H-M   'P 1'
#
loop_
_entity.id
_entity.type
_entity.pdbx_description
1 polymer ?
#
loop_
_entity_poly.entity_id
_entity_poly.type
_entity_poly.pdbx_seq_one_letter_code
_entity_poly.pdbx_strand_id
1 'polypeptide(L)'
;MAAPVVTPPPQNTYPINIQSVESRCHQALDNASTYPGWNSSITSGDAIDPAHAMEAEELVSILSVRHLRTKMGDEPLNAARNRAQTLRNIHATDAYESTDVTGMMREMMRAIARLETESKQMQGSMTQMQGSMTQIQGSITQIQGSITQMQDSIKQMEGSLTQMTEKQLIMEAKFDNQSIIQNNRVFRMRAQRTRYNGRRKLFQEVVNNLPGRTSKR
;
A
#
# COMPACT_ATOMS: atom_id res chain seq x y z
N MET A 1 21.00 19.23 3.20
CA MET A 1 20.57 18.74 1.88
C MET A 1 20.52 19.93 0.95
N ALA A 2 21.46 20.02 0.00
CA ALA A 2 21.53 21.15 -0.93
C ALA A 2 20.41 21.02 -1.97
N ALA A 3 19.66 22.10 -2.19
CA ALA A 3 18.64 22.17 -3.24
C ALA A 3 19.28 21.96 -4.63
N PRO A 4 18.61 21.29 -5.57
CA PRO A 4 19.13 21.14 -6.91
C PRO A 4 19.24 22.52 -7.57
N VAL A 5 20.45 22.87 -8.02
CA VAL A 5 20.69 24.05 -8.85
C VAL A 5 19.88 23.84 -10.13
N VAL A 6 18.78 24.56 -10.27
CA VAL A 6 18.03 24.65 -11.52
C VAL A 6 18.90 25.47 -12.46
N THR A 7 19.70 24.81 -13.28
CA THR A 7 20.36 25.46 -14.41
C THR A 7 19.26 26.01 -15.32
N PRO A 8 19.28 27.30 -15.69
CA PRO A 8 18.31 27.84 -16.63
C PRO A 8 18.36 27.03 -17.94
N PRO A 9 17.23 26.91 -18.67
CA PRO A 9 17.22 26.22 -19.95
C PRO A 9 18.31 26.83 -20.86
N PRO A 10 18.98 26.02 -21.69
CA PRO A 10 20.02 26.51 -22.58
C PRO A 10 19.48 27.70 -23.37
N GLN A 11 20.11 28.87 -23.19
CA GLN A 11 19.71 30.06 -23.92
C GLN A 11 19.95 29.84 -25.39
N ASN A 12 18.89 30.01 -26.16
CA ASN A 12 18.92 29.84 -27.58
C ASN A 12 19.69 31.02 -28.21
N THR A 13 20.95 30.76 -28.50
CA THR A 13 21.98 31.75 -28.86
C THR A 13 22.75 31.29 -30.08
N TYR A 14 23.34 32.21 -30.84
CA TYR A 14 24.14 31.85 -32.01
C TYR A 14 25.37 31.00 -31.59
N PRO A 15 25.57 29.81 -32.17
CA PRO A 15 26.66 28.91 -31.76
C PRO A 15 28.03 29.30 -32.33
N ILE A 16 28.06 30.20 -33.31
CA ILE A 16 29.26 30.65 -34.02
C ILE A 16 29.15 32.14 -34.37
N ASN A 17 30.30 32.77 -34.61
CA ASN A 17 30.36 34.11 -35.18
C ASN A 17 29.95 34.06 -36.65
N ILE A 18 29.07 34.97 -37.09
CA ILE A 18 28.64 35.10 -38.48
C ILE A 18 29.05 36.48 -38.98
N GLN A 19 30.08 36.48 -39.81
CA GLN A 19 30.65 37.70 -40.39
C GLN A 19 29.66 38.46 -41.29
N SER A 20 29.83 39.78 -41.39
CA SER A 20 29.08 40.63 -42.31
C SER A 20 29.45 40.34 -43.76
N VAL A 21 28.59 40.69 -44.71
CA VAL A 21 28.89 40.50 -46.14
C VAL A 21 30.05 41.39 -46.57
N GLU A 22 30.10 42.63 -46.08
CA GLU A 22 31.19 43.58 -46.33
C GLU A 22 32.56 43.00 -45.97
N SER A 23 32.70 42.40 -44.78
CA SER A 23 33.98 41.87 -44.31
C SER A 23 34.54 40.73 -45.18
N ARG A 24 33.70 40.12 -46.02
CA ARG A 24 34.07 39.03 -46.92
C ARG A 24 34.27 39.46 -48.36
N CYS A 25 34.04 40.73 -48.70
CA CYS A 25 34.10 41.22 -50.07
C CYS A 25 35.17 42.29 -50.22
N HIS A 26 36.04 42.16 -51.21
CA HIS A 26 37.07 43.18 -51.50
C HIS A 26 36.57 44.27 -52.47
N GLN A 27 35.50 43.99 -53.23
CA GLN A 27 34.92 44.93 -54.18
C GLN A 27 33.60 45.50 -53.64
N ALA A 28 33.67 46.72 -53.08
CA ALA A 28 32.48 47.43 -52.61
C ALA A 28 31.61 47.85 -53.79
N LEU A 29 30.32 47.55 -53.73
CA LEU A 29 29.33 48.16 -54.60
C LEU A 29 29.11 49.61 -54.15
N ASP A 30 29.01 50.53 -55.10
CA ASP A 30 28.63 51.91 -54.77
C ASP A 30 27.31 51.91 -54.00
N ASN A 31 27.35 52.49 -52.80
CA ASN A 31 26.26 52.62 -51.82
C ASN A 31 25.76 51.31 -51.17
N ALA A 32 26.52 50.22 -51.14
CA ALA A 32 26.03 48.98 -50.50
C ALA A 32 25.93 49.02 -48.97
N SER A 33 26.62 49.96 -48.30
CA SER A 33 26.48 50.18 -46.86
C SER A 33 25.07 50.57 -46.41
N THR A 34 24.18 50.93 -47.33
CA THR A 34 22.78 51.27 -47.04
C THR A 34 21.86 50.05 -47.07
N TYR A 35 22.31 48.89 -47.53
CA TYR A 35 21.48 47.68 -47.56
C TYR A 35 21.42 47.00 -46.18
N PRO A 36 20.23 46.60 -45.71
CA PRO A 36 20.08 45.84 -44.46
C PRO A 36 20.96 44.59 -44.46
N GLY A 37 21.61 44.30 -43.33
CA GLY A 37 22.46 43.12 -43.17
C GLY A 37 23.85 43.19 -43.85
N TRP A 38 24.18 44.25 -44.60
CA TRP A 38 25.45 44.36 -45.33
C TRP A 38 26.67 44.43 -44.38
N ASN A 39 26.57 45.27 -43.34
CA ASN A 39 27.61 45.47 -42.32
C ASN A 39 27.32 44.75 -40.99
N SER A 40 26.20 44.03 -40.89
CA SER A 40 25.79 43.36 -39.66
C SER A 40 26.59 42.07 -39.43
N SER A 41 27.45 42.07 -38.42
CA SER A 41 28.07 40.85 -37.87
C SER A 41 27.27 40.34 -36.66
N ILE A 42 27.25 39.02 -36.46
CA ILE A 42 26.61 38.38 -35.30
C ILE A 42 27.67 37.63 -34.52
N THR A 43 27.67 37.77 -33.20
CA THR A 43 28.64 37.12 -32.31
C THR A 43 28.04 35.86 -31.71
N SER A 44 28.87 34.85 -31.49
CA SER A 44 28.46 33.66 -30.75
C SER A 44 28.04 34.05 -29.33
N GLY A 45 26.91 33.52 -28.88
CA GLY A 45 26.30 33.87 -27.61
C GLY A 45 25.25 34.99 -27.69
N ASP A 46 25.16 35.71 -28.81
CA ASP A 46 24.04 36.64 -29.04
C ASP A 46 22.72 35.86 -29.15
N ALA A 47 21.62 36.46 -28.69
CA ALA A 47 20.29 35.85 -28.79
C ALA A 47 19.89 35.69 -30.27
N ILE A 48 19.29 34.54 -30.61
CA ILE A 48 18.77 34.31 -31.96
C ILE A 48 17.57 35.23 -32.20
N ASP A 49 17.60 35.97 -33.30
CA ASP A 49 16.56 36.93 -33.71
C ASP A 49 16.13 36.67 -35.16
N PRO A 50 14.83 36.34 -35.42
CA PRO A 50 14.29 36.15 -36.76
C PRO A 50 14.59 37.31 -37.75
N ALA A 51 14.76 38.53 -37.25
CA ALA A 51 15.13 39.69 -38.07
C ALA A 51 16.45 39.47 -38.83
N HIS A 52 17.44 38.81 -38.23
CA HIS A 52 18.72 38.52 -38.89
C HIS A 52 18.56 37.66 -40.14
N ALA A 53 17.69 36.63 -40.09
CA ALA A 53 17.41 35.78 -41.23
C ALA A 53 16.70 36.57 -42.35
N MET A 54 15.70 37.37 -41.98
CA MET A 54 14.97 38.23 -42.93
C MET A 54 15.90 39.22 -43.65
N GLU A 55 16.74 39.93 -42.90
CA GLU A 55 17.72 40.87 -43.46
C GLU A 55 18.68 40.18 -44.45
N ALA A 56 19.14 38.97 -44.11
CA ALA A 56 20.05 38.24 -44.98
C ALA A 56 19.39 37.76 -46.29
N GLU A 57 18.12 37.36 -46.26
CA GLU A 57 17.36 37.04 -47.47
C GLU A 57 17.11 38.27 -48.35
N GLU A 58 16.74 39.38 -47.73
CA GLU A 58 16.52 40.65 -48.43
C GLU A 58 17.80 41.08 -49.16
N LEU A 59 18.95 40.98 -48.49
CA LEU A 59 20.24 41.29 -49.08
C LEU A 59 20.58 40.37 -50.26
N VAL A 60 20.30 39.08 -50.18
CA VAL A 60 20.47 38.13 -51.29
C VAL A 60 19.61 38.52 -52.48
N SER A 61 18.36 38.93 -52.25
CA SER A 61 17.44 39.37 -53.30
C SER A 61 17.98 40.61 -54.03
N ILE A 62 18.39 41.64 -53.28
CA ILE A 62 18.95 42.89 -53.83
C ILE A 62 20.21 42.60 -54.66
N LEU A 63 21.15 41.82 -54.12
CA LEU A 63 22.41 41.51 -54.81
C LEU A 63 22.20 40.64 -56.04
N SER A 64 21.23 39.71 -56.02
CA SER A 64 20.87 38.89 -57.18
C SER A 64 20.39 39.76 -58.35
N VAL A 65 19.52 40.74 -58.08
CA VAL A 65 19.02 41.68 -59.09
C VAL A 65 20.16 42.55 -59.65
N ARG A 66 21.04 43.06 -58.78
CA ARG A 66 22.16 43.93 -59.20
C ARG A 66 23.20 43.16 -60.02
N HIS A 67 23.44 41.89 -59.69
CA HIS A 67 24.34 41.02 -60.42
C HIS A 67 23.88 40.81 -61.86
N LEU A 68 22.58 40.57 -62.07
CA LEU A 68 21.99 40.46 -63.40
C LEU A 68 22.06 41.79 -64.19
N ARG A 69 21.91 42.94 -63.52
CA ARG A 69 21.85 44.25 -64.17
C ARG A 69 23.23 44.82 -64.56
N THR A 70 24.25 44.59 -63.74
CA THR A 70 25.52 45.34 -63.84
C THR A 70 26.76 44.45 -63.97
N LYS A 71 26.61 43.12 -64.03
CA LYS A 71 27.72 42.15 -64.03
C LYS A 71 28.74 42.41 -62.91
N MET A 72 28.24 42.68 -61.70
CA MET A 72 29.11 42.68 -60.51
C MET A 72 29.73 41.29 -60.33
N GLY A 73 30.92 41.21 -59.72
CA GLY A 73 31.58 39.94 -59.44
C GLY A 73 30.73 38.99 -58.59
N ASP A 74 31.03 37.70 -58.64
CA ASP A 74 30.27 36.65 -57.93
C ASP A 74 30.49 36.70 -56.41
N GLU A 75 31.58 37.33 -55.95
CA GLU A 75 32.02 37.32 -54.55
C GLU A 75 30.95 37.92 -53.59
N PRO A 76 30.38 39.12 -53.82
CA PRO A 76 29.34 39.66 -52.94
C PRO A 76 28.05 38.84 -52.91
N LEU A 77 27.63 38.32 -54.05
CA LEU A 77 26.43 37.49 -54.14
C LEU A 77 26.61 36.15 -53.39
N ASN A 78 27.78 35.53 -53.55
CA ASN A 78 28.11 34.29 -52.85
C ASN A 78 28.28 34.51 -51.34
N ALA A 79 28.87 35.63 -50.92
CA ALA A 79 28.98 35.99 -49.51
C ALA A 79 27.60 36.15 -48.85
N ALA A 80 26.66 36.85 -49.51
CA ALA A 80 25.30 37.01 -49.04
C ALA A 80 24.51 35.69 -48.99
N ARG A 81 24.61 34.85 -50.04
CA ARG A 81 23.95 33.53 -50.07
C ARG A 81 24.42 32.63 -48.93
N ASN A 82 25.73 32.60 -48.68
CA ASN A 82 26.30 31.82 -47.59
C ASN A 82 25.84 32.32 -46.22
N ARG A 83 25.75 33.64 -46.03
CA ARG A 83 25.22 34.25 -44.81
C ARG A 83 23.76 33.87 -44.59
N ALA A 84 22.91 34.05 -45.59
CA ALA A 84 21.49 33.69 -45.53
C ALA A 84 21.30 32.19 -45.22
N GLN A 85 22.06 31.31 -45.88
CA GLN A 85 21.97 29.86 -45.61
C GLN A 85 22.37 29.51 -44.18
N THR A 86 23.45 30.11 -43.66
CA THR A 86 23.91 29.89 -42.29
C THR A 86 22.84 30.30 -41.28
N LEU A 87 22.24 31.48 -41.49
CA LEU A 87 21.17 31.97 -40.65
C LEU A 87 19.92 31.09 -40.76
N ARG A 88 19.49 30.69 -41.95
CA ARG A 88 18.39 29.74 -42.11
C ARG A 88 18.62 28.44 -41.34
N ASN A 89 19.81 27.85 -41.44
CA ASN A 89 20.14 26.59 -40.74
C ASN A 89 20.06 26.75 -39.21
N ILE A 90 20.52 27.90 -38.69
CA ILE A 90 20.50 28.21 -37.25
C ILE A 90 19.07 28.50 -36.77
N HIS A 91 18.28 29.26 -37.53
CA HIS A 91 16.89 29.54 -37.15
C HIS A 91 15.98 28.31 -37.33
N ALA A 92 16.27 27.42 -38.29
CA ALA A 92 15.51 26.18 -38.45
C ALA A 92 15.68 25.22 -37.26
N THR A 93 16.77 25.34 -36.49
CA THR A 93 17.00 24.55 -35.26
C THR A 93 16.34 25.16 -34.02
N ASP A 94 15.90 26.41 -34.10
CA ASP A 94 15.29 27.15 -32.99
C ASP A 94 13.77 27.38 -33.17
N ALA A 95 13.36 27.86 -34.35
CA ALA A 95 11.94 28.12 -34.68
C ALA A 95 11.10 26.83 -34.74
N TYR A 96 11.77 25.68 -34.84
CA TYR A 96 11.18 24.38 -34.62
C TYR A 96 11.95 23.73 -33.47
N GLU A 97 11.35 23.69 -32.27
CA GLU A 97 11.61 22.57 -31.36
C GLU A 97 11.53 21.31 -32.22
N SER A 98 12.66 20.65 -32.48
CA SER A 98 12.72 19.51 -33.40
C SER A 98 11.59 18.52 -33.06
N THR A 99 10.59 18.47 -33.93
CA THR A 99 9.31 17.79 -33.73
C THR A 99 9.43 16.26 -33.85
N ASP A 100 10.59 15.69 -33.53
CA ASP A 100 10.87 14.28 -33.75
C ASP A 100 11.42 13.61 -32.48
N VAL A 101 12.60 12.99 -32.50
CA VAL A 101 13.06 12.10 -31.42
C VAL A 101 13.26 12.81 -30.07
N THR A 102 13.69 14.07 -30.06
CA THR A 102 14.02 14.80 -28.81
C THR A 102 12.77 15.08 -27.95
N GLY A 103 11.65 15.44 -28.56
CA GLY A 103 10.38 15.63 -27.85
C GLY A 103 9.84 14.32 -27.28
N MET A 104 9.85 13.26 -28.08
CA MET A 104 9.45 11.91 -27.64
C MET A 104 10.31 11.40 -26.49
N MET A 105 11.62 11.63 -26.52
CA MET A 105 12.53 11.23 -25.46
C MET A 105 12.23 11.96 -24.14
N ARG A 106 11.85 13.25 -24.20
CA ARG A 106 11.46 14.03 -23.02
C ARG A 106 10.18 13.51 -22.38
N GLU A 107 9.16 13.21 -23.18
CA GLU A 107 7.92 12.61 -22.68
C GLU A 107 8.14 11.20 -22.13
N MET A 108 8.98 10.40 -22.79
CA MET A 108 9.37 9.08 -22.29
C MET A 108 10.06 9.17 -20.93
N MET A 109 10.99 10.11 -20.74
CA MET A 109 11.63 10.34 -19.43
C MET A 109 10.62 10.73 -18.35
N ARG A 110 9.62 11.55 -18.68
CA ARG A 110 8.54 11.90 -17.76
C ARG A 110 7.67 10.70 -17.40
N ALA A 111 7.33 9.87 -18.38
CA ALA A 111 6.57 8.64 -18.16
C ALA A 111 7.35 7.64 -17.28
N ILE A 112 8.65 7.47 -17.53
CA ILE A 112 9.53 6.64 -16.71
C ILE A 112 9.56 7.14 -15.27
N ALA A 113 9.75 8.45 -15.04
CA ALA A 113 9.76 9.00 -13.68
C ALA A 113 8.43 8.80 -12.93
N ARG A 114 7.29 8.86 -13.64
CA ARG A 114 5.97 8.53 -13.07
C ARG A 114 5.89 7.05 -12.69
N LEU A 115 6.28 6.16 -13.59
CA LEU A 115 6.29 4.72 -13.35
C LEU A 115 7.21 4.33 -12.18
N GLU A 116 8.37 4.98 -12.04
CA GLU A 116 9.26 4.79 -10.89
C GLU A 116 8.59 5.20 -9.57
N THR A 117 7.82 6.30 -9.59
CA THR A 117 7.10 6.78 -8.41
C THR A 117 5.96 5.82 -8.03
N GLU A 118 5.17 5.40 -9.02
CA GLU A 118 4.10 4.41 -8.84
C GLU A 118 4.65 3.06 -8.34
N SER A 119 5.78 2.62 -8.89
CA SER A 119 6.47 1.39 -8.45
C SER A 119 6.88 1.46 -6.97
N LYS A 120 7.44 2.59 -6.52
CA LYS A 120 7.78 2.80 -5.11
C LYS A 120 6.54 2.81 -4.21
N GLN A 121 5.44 3.41 -4.66
CA GLN A 121 4.18 3.40 -3.92
C GLN A 121 3.63 1.98 -3.77
N MET A 122 3.59 1.20 -4.86
CA MET A 122 3.17 -0.20 -4.82
C MET A 122 4.04 -1.04 -3.88
N GLN A 123 5.36 -0.82 -3.88
CA GLN A 123 6.26 -1.51 -2.96
C GLN A 123 5.93 -1.18 -1.49
N GLY A 124 5.66 0.10 -1.19
CA GLY A 124 5.22 0.53 0.14
C GLY A 124 3.90 -0.13 0.57
N SER A 125 2.90 -0.17 -0.31
CA SER A 125 1.63 -0.85 -0.05
C SER A 125 1.81 -2.35 0.19
N MET A 126 2.69 -3.01 -0.57
CA MET A 126 2.99 -4.43 -0.39
C MET A 126 3.64 -4.70 0.98
N THR A 127 4.58 -3.86 1.42
CA THR A 127 5.17 -3.96 2.75
C THR A 127 4.13 -3.78 3.86
N GLN A 128 3.20 -2.83 3.71
CA GLN A 128 2.10 -2.65 4.68
C GLN A 128 1.20 -3.88 4.75
N MET A 129 0.82 -4.44 3.60
CA MET A 129 0.03 -5.68 3.54
C MET A 129 0.72 -6.86 4.23
N GLN A 130 2.03 -7.02 4.03
CA GLN A 130 2.83 -8.06 4.71
C GLN A 130 2.83 -7.87 6.23
N GLY A 131 2.94 -6.62 6.69
CA GLY A 131 2.83 -6.28 8.12
C GLY A 131 1.47 -6.67 8.70
N SER A 132 0.38 -6.29 8.03
CA SER A 132 -0.99 -6.65 8.44
C SER A 132 -1.20 -8.16 8.47
N MET A 133 -0.69 -8.90 7.48
CA MET A 133 -0.80 -10.36 7.44
C MET A 133 -0.07 -11.01 8.62
N THR A 134 1.10 -10.50 8.98
CA THR A 134 1.88 -10.97 10.15
C THR A 134 1.11 -10.75 11.45
N GLN A 135 0.46 -9.58 11.62
CA GLN A 135 -0.37 -9.30 12.78
C GLN A 135 -1.56 -10.25 12.89
N ILE A 136 -2.26 -10.50 11.77
CA ILE A 136 -3.38 -11.44 11.72
C ILE A 136 -2.94 -12.86 12.12
N GLN A 137 -1.79 -13.33 11.61
CA GLN A 137 -1.23 -14.62 12.00
C GLN A 137 -0.93 -14.70 13.50
N GLY A 138 -0.40 -13.62 14.09
CA GLY A 138 -0.20 -13.50 15.53
C GLY A 138 -1.51 -13.63 16.31
N SER A 139 -2.56 -12.91 15.90
CA SER A 139 -3.88 -12.99 16.53
C SER A 139 -4.51 -14.39 16.42
N ILE A 140 -4.39 -15.05 15.26
CA ILE A 140 -4.88 -16.42 15.07
C ILE A 140 -4.19 -17.38 16.05
N THR A 141 -2.86 -17.25 16.21
CA THR A 141 -2.08 -18.08 17.14
C THR A 141 -2.55 -17.89 18.59
N GLN A 142 -2.81 -16.65 18.99
CA GLN A 142 -3.34 -16.35 20.33
C GLN A 142 -4.73 -16.96 20.55
N ILE A 143 -5.63 -16.83 19.57
CA ILE A 143 -6.98 -17.41 19.63
C ILE A 143 -6.90 -18.94 19.75
N GLN A 144 -6.02 -19.59 18.99
CA GLN A 144 -5.80 -21.03 19.08
C GLN A 144 -5.34 -21.45 20.49
N GLY A 145 -4.40 -20.71 21.08
CA GLY A 145 -3.97 -20.93 22.46
C GLY A 145 -5.11 -20.82 23.48
N SER A 146 -5.94 -19.79 23.35
CA SER A 146 -7.13 -19.61 24.21
C SER A 146 -8.14 -20.75 24.05
N ILE A 147 -8.36 -21.23 22.82
CA ILE A 147 -9.24 -22.39 22.56
C ILE A 147 -8.73 -23.63 23.27
N THR A 148 -7.44 -23.92 23.19
CA THR A 148 -6.83 -25.06 23.89
C THR A 148 -7.03 -24.96 25.41
N GLN A 149 -6.82 -23.79 26.01
CA GLN A 149 -7.05 -23.57 27.45
C GLN A 149 -8.51 -23.79 27.85
N MET A 150 -9.46 -23.33 27.03
CA MET A 150 -10.89 -23.58 27.27
C MET A 150 -11.22 -25.07 27.19
N GLN A 151 -10.66 -25.80 26.22
CA GLN A 151 -10.86 -27.24 26.10
C GLN A 151 -10.35 -28.00 27.32
N ASP A 152 -9.19 -27.62 27.85
CA ASP A 152 -8.63 -28.24 29.06
C ASP A 152 -9.48 -27.92 30.30
N SER A 153 -9.97 -26.68 30.41
CA SER A 153 -10.92 -26.30 31.47
C SER A 153 -12.21 -27.11 31.40
N ILE A 154 -12.76 -27.34 30.20
CA ILE A 154 -13.95 -28.17 29.99
C ILE A 154 -13.70 -29.61 30.47
N LYS A 155 -12.57 -30.22 30.09
CA LYS A 155 -12.23 -31.58 30.55
C LYS A 155 -12.12 -31.69 32.07
N GLN A 156 -11.57 -30.67 32.74
CA GLN A 156 -11.49 -30.63 34.19
C GLN A 156 -12.88 -30.54 34.84
N MET A 157 -13.78 -29.74 34.26
CA MET A 157 -15.17 -29.65 34.72
C MET A 157 -15.91 -30.97 34.52
N GLU A 158 -15.75 -31.62 33.36
CA GLU A 158 -16.32 -32.95 33.10
C GLU A 158 -15.87 -33.98 34.14
N GLY A 159 -14.57 -34.05 34.42
CA GLY A 159 -14.04 -34.95 35.45
C GLY A 159 -14.58 -34.63 36.85
N SER A 160 -14.73 -33.35 37.19
CA SER A 160 -15.33 -32.92 38.47
C SER A 160 -16.80 -33.33 38.56
N LEU A 161 -17.55 -33.20 37.47
CA LEU A 161 -18.95 -33.61 37.40
C LEU A 161 -19.10 -35.12 37.59
N THR A 162 -18.25 -35.92 36.93
CA THR A 162 -18.23 -37.38 37.13
C THR A 162 -18.00 -37.75 38.59
N GLN A 163 -17.03 -37.12 39.26
CA GLN A 163 -16.77 -37.36 40.68
C GLN A 163 -17.96 -36.97 41.58
N MET A 164 -18.67 -35.88 41.25
CA MET A 164 -19.86 -35.49 41.97
C MET A 164 -20.99 -36.51 41.80
N THR A 165 -21.20 -37.01 40.57
CA THR A 165 -22.19 -38.05 40.29
C THR A 165 -21.88 -39.34 41.04
N GLU A 166 -20.61 -39.78 41.08
CA GLU A 166 -20.20 -40.94 41.86
C GLU A 166 -20.45 -40.76 43.36
N LYS A 167 -20.09 -39.60 43.91
CA LYS A 167 -20.37 -39.27 45.33
C LYS A 167 -21.86 -39.29 45.63
N GLN A 168 -22.69 -38.79 44.71
CA GLN A 168 -24.14 -38.81 44.85
C GLN A 168 -24.68 -40.25 44.91
N LEU A 169 -24.27 -41.11 43.98
CA LEU A 169 -24.68 -42.53 43.96
C LEU A 169 -24.28 -43.26 45.26
N ILE A 170 -23.06 -42.99 45.76
CA ILE A 170 -22.60 -43.56 47.04
C ILE A 170 -23.47 -43.08 48.21
N MET A 171 -23.85 -41.81 48.24
CA MET A 171 -24.72 -41.27 49.28
C MET A 171 -26.13 -41.88 49.23
N GLU A 172 -26.70 -42.02 48.03
CA GLU A 172 -28.00 -42.68 47.82
C GLU A 172 -27.96 -44.13 48.34
N ALA A 173 -26.95 -44.91 47.95
CA ALA A 173 -26.79 -46.29 48.42
C ALA A 173 -26.62 -46.38 49.95
N LYS A 174 -25.89 -45.44 50.57
CA LYS A 174 -25.74 -45.38 52.03
C LYS A 174 -27.06 -45.08 52.72
N PHE A 175 -27.84 -44.15 52.18
CA PHE A 175 -29.15 -43.78 52.71
C PHE A 175 -30.14 -44.96 52.65
N ASP A 176 -30.17 -45.67 51.53
CA ASP A 176 -31.02 -46.85 51.35
C ASP A 176 -30.66 -47.97 52.34
N ASN A 177 -29.37 -48.28 52.47
CA ASN A 177 -28.90 -49.31 53.42
C ASN A 177 -29.26 -48.93 54.86
N GLN A 178 -29.10 -47.66 55.24
CA GLN A 178 -29.47 -47.18 56.57
C GLN A 178 -30.99 -47.33 56.80
N SER A 179 -31.82 -47.00 55.81
CA SER A 179 -33.27 -47.17 55.88
C SER A 179 -33.68 -48.64 56.07
N ILE A 180 -33.05 -49.57 55.34
CA ILE A 180 -33.26 -51.03 55.49
C ILE A 180 -32.90 -51.48 56.91
N ILE A 181 -31.74 -51.04 57.44
CA ILE A 181 -31.31 -51.38 58.80
C ILE A 181 -32.33 -50.91 59.83
N GLN A 182 -32.83 -49.67 59.73
CA GLN A 182 -33.84 -49.17 60.67
C GLN A 182 -35.16 -49.93 60.55
N ASN A 183 -35.63 -50.20 59.34
CA ASN A 183 -36.84 -51.00 59.12
C ASN A 183 -36.73 -52.41 59.72
N ASN A 184 -35.59 -53.08 59.52
CA ASN A 184 -35.31 -54.38 60.13
C ASN A 184 -35.29 -54.33 61.66
N ARG A 185 -34.72 -53.27 62.25
CA ARG A 185 -34.75 -53.05 63.72
C ARG A 185 -36.20 -52.91 64.22
N VAL A 186 -37.00 -52.08 63.56
CA VAL A 186 -38.42 -51.87 63.92
C VAL A 186 -39.23 -53.16 63.77
N PHE A 187 -39.01 -53.92 62.70
CA PHE A 187 -39.69 -55.20 62.47
C PHE A 187 -39.38 -56.20 63.59
N ARG A 188 -38.10 -56.36 63.95
CA ARG A 188 -37.67 -57.22 65.07
C ARG A 188 -38.30 -56.78 66.39
N MET A 189 -38.32 -55.48 66.69
CA MET A 189 -38.97 -54.91 67.88
C MET A 189 -40.47 -55.22 67.93
N ARG A 190 -41.19 -55.00 66.81
CA ARG A 190 -42.62 -55.30 66.70
C ARG A 190 -42.88 -56.80 66.92
N ALA A 191 -42.08 -57.68 66.32
CA ALA A 191 -42.20 -59.13 66.50
C ALA A 191 -41.99 -59.55 67.96
N GLN A 192 -40.98 -59.02 68.65
CA GLN A 192 -40.74 -59.28 70.07
C GLN A 192 -41.91 -58.79 70.94
N ARG A 193 -42.43 -57.58 70.69
CA ARG A 193 -43.58 -57.02 71.42
C ARG A 193 -44.84 -57.88 71.24
N THR A 194 -45.11 -58.35 70.03
CA THR A 194 -46.24 -59.26 69.76
C THR A 194 -46.07 -60.58 70.53
N ARG A 195 -44.87 -61.18 70.52
CA ARG A 195 -44.57 -62.40 71.30
C ARG A 195 -44.76 -62.19 72.81
N TYR A 196 -44.23 -61.09 73.35
CA TYR A 196 -44.40 -60.74 74.76
C TYR A 196 -45.87 -60.55 75.13
N ASN A 197 -46.62 -59.77 74.35
CA ASN A 197 -48.05 -59.54 74.56
C ASN A 197 -48.86 -60.84 74.51
N GLY A 198 -48.53 -61.75 73.59
CA GLY A 198 -49.15 -63.08 73.51
C GLY A 198 -48.87 -63.92 74.76
N ARG A 199 -47.62 -64.02 75.18
CA ARG A 199 -47.25 -64.71 76.44
C ARG A 199 -47.93 -64.10 77.66
N ARG A 200 -48.01 -62.77 77.74
CA ARG A 200 -48.69 -62.06 78.84
C ARG A 200 -50.19 -62.36 78.88
N LYS A 201 -50.85 -62.40 77.71
CA LYS A 201 -52.27 -62.77 77.62
C LYS A 201 -52.50 -64.21 78.10
N LEU A 202 -51.70 -65.17 77.61
CA LEU A 202 -51.77 -66.56 78.05
C LEU A 202 -51.53 -66.70 79.55
N PHE A 203 -50.53 -66.01 80.10
CA PHE A 203 -50.28 -65.99 81.55
C PHE A 203 -51.49 -65.44 82.31
N GLN A 204 -52.07 -64.33 81.85
CA GLN A 204 -53.25 -63.74 82.48
C GLN A 204 -54.46 -64.68 82.44
N GLU A 205 -54.65 -65.40 81.34
CA GLU A 205 -55.70 -66.41 81.18
C GLU A 205 -55.51 -67.60 82.13
N VAL A 206 -54.28 -68.13 82.23
CA VAL A 206 -53.94 -69.17 83.22
C VAL A 206 -54.21 -68.68 84.64
N VAL A 207 -53.75 -67.47 84.99
CA VAL A 207 -53.94 -66.88 86.33
C VAL A 207 -55.42 -66.68 86.68
N ASN A 208 -56.25 -66.32 85.70
CA ASN A 208 -57.69 -66.14 85.90
C ASN A 208 -58.43 -67.47 86.10
N ASN A 209 -57.90 -68.56 85.55
CA ASN A 209 -58.53 -69.90 85.60
C ASN A 209 -57.95 -70.81 86.71
N LEU A 210 -57.12 -70.29 87.62
CA LEU A 210 -56.60 -71.06 88.76
C LEU A 210 -57.73 -71.37 89.78
N PRO A 211 -57.90 -72.64 90.20
CA PRO A 211 -58.90 -73.01 91.20
C PRO A 211 -58.53 -72.39 92.55
N GLY A 212 -59.38 -71.46 93.03
CA GLY A 212 -59.21 -70.77 94.31
C GLY A 212 -59.46 -69.26 94.29
N ARG A 213 -59.61 -68.62 93.13
CA ARG A 213 -60.03 -67.21 93.04
C ARG A 213 -61.54 -67.06 93.19
N THR A 214 -62.02 -67.11 94.44
CA THR A 214 -63.32 -66.55 94.78
C THR A 214 -63.25 -65.03 94.60
N SER A 215 -64.05 -64.52 93.67
CA SER A 215 -64.40 -63.10 93.59
C SER A 215 -64.88 -62.61 94.95
N LYS A 216 -64.15 -61.67 95.56
CA LYS A 216 -64.75 -60.71 96.49
C LYS A 216 -64.95 -59.41 95.71
N ARG A 217 -66.22 -59.00 95.68
CA ARG A 217 -66.72 -57.70 95.21
C ARG A 217 -65.88 -56.54 95.72
#